data_AF-A0A845U7H5-F1
#
_entry.id   AF-A0A845U7H5-F1
#
_cell.length_a   1.000
_cell.length_b   1.000
_cell.length_c   1.000
_cell.angle_alpha   90.00
_cell.angle_beta   90.00
_cell.angle_gamma   90.00
#
_symmetry.space_group_name_H-M   'P 1'
#
loop_
_entity.id
_entity.type
_entity.pdbx_description
1 polymer ?
#
loop_
_entity_poly.entity_id
_entity_poly.type
_entity_poly.pdbx_seq_one_letter_code
_entity_poly.pdbx_strand_id
1 'polypeptide(L)'
;MPLDLSHKNTATRTAVEAFIGTDAGYRGAEKRPELQEVTAQWHIAERPGKLRTLKLNPDQHQPQIQVEYLKASIRAKVEHVFRVLQCQFGFTKTRYRGMKKNDSQLAVRFTLANFARIDPMLRAG
;
A
#
# COMPACT_ATOMS: atom_id res chain seq x y z
N MET A 1 20.77 33.88 -9.21
CA MET A 1 20.94 32.64 -8.42
C MET A 1 19.85 31.66 -8.82
N PRO A 2 20.17 30.51 -9.42
CA PRO A 2 19.19 29.48 -9.75
C PRO A 2 18.85 28.63 -8.51
N LEU A 3 17.57 28.29 -8.34
CA LEU A 3 17.09 27.35 -7.34
C LEU A 3 17.56 25.94 -7.70
N ASP A 4 18.35 25.32 -6.81
CA ASP A 4 18.67 23.90 -6.86
C ASP A 4 17.43 23.07 -6.48
N LEU A 5 16.92 22.31 -7.45
CA LEU A 5 15.83 21.34 -7.29
C LEU A 5 16.34 19.94 -6.84
N SER A 6 17.49 19.87 -6.17
CA SER A 6 17.96 18.67 -5.45
C SER A 6 17.13 18.40 -4.18
N HIS A 7 15.82 18.24 -4.31
CA HIS A 7 15.09 17.32 -3.45
C HIS A 7 15.23 15.91 -4.05
N LYS A 8 16.47 15.44 -4.07
CA LYS A 8 16.73 14.01 -4.03
C LYS A 8 15.98 13.52 -2.81
N ASN A 9 15.04 12.60 -3.00
CA ASN A 9 14.47 11.82 -1.91
C ASN A 9 15.65 11.09 -1.25
N THR A 10 16.27 11.76 -0.29
CA THR A 10 17.34 11.27 0.53
C THR A 10 16.74 10.12 1.31
N ALA A 11 16.94 8.94 0.73
CA ALA A 11 16.98 7.68 1.41
C ALA A 11 17.29 7.88 2.90
N THR A 12 16.32 7.55 3.74
CA THR A 12 16.60 6.80 4.97
C THR A 12 17.24 5.48 4.56
N ARG A 13 18.49 5.58 4.12
CA ARG A 13 19.44 4.51 3.88
C ARG A 13 19.79 3.96 5.26
N THR A 14 19.73 2.64 5.42
CA THR A 14 19.98 1.86 6.66
C THR A 14 18.74 1.53 7.50
N ALA A 15 17.72 0.96 6.86
CA ALA A 15 17.09 -0.23 7.44
C ALA A 15 17.39 -1.36 6.45
N VAL A 16 18.10 -2.40 6.90
CA VAL A 16 18.23 -3.63 6.12
C VAL A 16 16.86 -4.28 6.15
N GLU A 17 15.95 -3.84 5.29
CA GLU A 17 14.63 -4.45 5.18
C GLU A 17 14.82 -5.87 4.65
N ALA A 18 14.77 -6.86 5.54
CA ALA A 18 14.93 -8.25 5.17
C ALA A 18 13.84 -8.71 4.16
N PHE A 19 12.71 -8.00 4.10
CA PHE A 19 11.55 -8.33 3.26
C PHE A 19 10.97 -7.06 2.62
N ILE A 20 10.77 -7.08 1.31
CA ILE A 20 10.13 -6.00 0.55
C ILE A 20 8.87 -6.53 -0.13
N GLY A 21 7.70 -6.05 0.29
CA GLY A 21 6.40 -6.39 -0.31
C GLY A 21 5.91 -5.32 -1.28
N THR A 22 5.51 -5.71 -2.50
CA THR A 22 5.02 -4.75 -3.51
C THR A 22 3.85 -5.28 -4.31
N ASP A 23 3.16 -4.39 -5.03
CA ASP A 23 2.11 -4.78 -5.97
C ASP A 23 2.67 -5.43 -7.26
N ALA A 24 1.80 -6.12 -8.00
CA ALA A 24 2.11 -6.79 -9.26
C ALA A 24 2.69 -5.86 -10.34
N GLY A 25 2.43 -4.54 -10.27
CA GLY A 25 3.04 -3.54 -11.16
C GLY A 25 4.56 -3.39 -11.00
N TYR A 26 5.12 -3.80 -9.87
CA TYR A 26 6.56 -3.75 -9.59
C TYR A 26 7.30 -5.03 -9.97
N ARG A 27 6.65 -5.94 -10.71
CA ARG A 27 7.32 -7.16 -11.18
C ARG A 27 8.56 -6.83 -12.01
N GLY A 28 9.69 -7.43 -11.65
CA GLY A 28 10.99 -7.14 -12.25
C GLY A 28 11.70 -5.93 -11.63
N ALA A 29 11.17 -5.33 -10.55
CA ALA A 29 11.87 -4.29 -9.79
C ALA A 29 13.24 -4.77 -9.29
N GLU A 30 13.32 -6.03 -8.85
CA GLU A 30 14.57 -6.70 -8.43
C GLU A 30 15.69 -6.67 -9.49
N LYS A 31 15.35 -6.50 -10.78
CA LYS A 31 16.30 -6.52 -11.89
C LYS A 31 16.74 -5.13 -12.34
N ARG A 32 16.16 -4.08 -11.77
CA ARG A 32 16.42 -2.71 -12.21
C ARG A 32 17.78 -2.22 -11.71
N PRO A 33 18.54 -1.45 -12.50
CA PRO A 33 19.88 -1.01 -12.13
C PRO A 33 19.90 -0.22 -10.81
N GLU A 34 18.86 0.57 -10.54
CA GLU A 34 18.74 1.36 -9.32
C GLU A 34 18.49 0.54 -8.04
N LEU A 35 18.15 -0.75 -8.16
CA LEU A 35 17.84 -1.63 -7.03
C LEU A 35 18.83 -2.79 -6.87
N GLN A 36 19.90 -2.83 -7.66
CA GLN A 36 20.89 -3.92 -7.63
C GLN A 36 21.63 -4.04 -6.28
N GLU A 37 21.82 -2.93 -5.58
CA GLU A 37 22.46 -2.91 -4.26
C GLU A 37 21.52 -3.34 -3.13
N VAL A 38 20.22 -3.50 -3.40
CA VAL A 38 19.21 -3.82 -2.38
C VAL A 38 19.16 -5.34 -2.16
N THR A 39 19.76 -5.78 -1.05
CA THR A 39 19.69 -7.18 -0.60
C THR A 39 18.46 -7.38 0.27
N ALA A 40 17.36 -7.84 -0.32
CA ALA A 40 16.10 -8.10 0.39
C ALA A 40 15.30 -9.26 -0.25
N GLN A 41 14.44 -9.91 0.53
CA GLN A 41 13.50 -10.89 -0.01
C GLN A 41 12.29 -10.18 -0.63
N TRP A 42 12.13 -10.32 -1.95
CA TRP A 42 11.05 -9.66 -2.70
C TRP A 42 9.76 -10.48 -2.66
N HIS A 43 8.70 -9.89 -2.11
CA HIS A 43 7.35 -10.43 -2.04
C HIS A 43 6.41 -9.63 -2.93
N ILE A 44 6.60 -9.75 -4.24
CA ILE A 44 5.77 -9.09 -5.25
C ILE A 44 4.45 -9.87 -5.42
N ALA A 45 3.32 -9.18 -5.50
CA ALA A 45 2.02 -9.83 -5.71
C ALA A 45 1.91 -10.55 -7.07
N GLU A 46 1.25 -11.70 -7.09
CA GLU A 46 1.01 -12.48 -8.30
C GLU A 46 -0.16 -11.91 -9.12
N ARG A 47 -0.12 -12.08 -10.45
CA ARG A 47 -1.18 -11.59 -11.33
C ARG A 47 -2.43 -12.47 -11.22
N PRO A 48 -3.64 -11.91 -11.36
CA PRO A 48 -4.88 -12.69 -11.32
C PRO A 48 -4.90 -13.86 -12.32
N GLY A 49 -4.32 -13.69 -13.51
CA GLY A 49 -4.25 -14.76 -14.52
C GLY A 49 -3.47 -15.99 -14.04
N LYS A 50 -2.28 -15.79 -13.48
CA LYS A 50 -1.46 -16.88 -12.94
C LYS A 50 -2.11 -17.49 -11.69
N LEU A 51 -2.74 -16.67 -10.84
CA LEU A 51 -3.53 -17.18 -9.71
C LEU A 51 -4.69 -18.08 -10.14
N ARG A 52 -5.37 -17.75 -11.25
CA ARG A 52 -6.41 -18.64 -11.82
C ARG A 52 -5.82 -19.98 -12.24
N THR A 53 -4.64 -19.97 -12.86
CA THR A 53 -3.95 -21.22 -13.24
C THR A 53 -3.57 -22.06 -12.03
N LEU A 54 -3.02 -21.44 -10.98
CA LEU A 54 -2.64 -22.15 -9.75
C LEU A 54 -3.86 -22.77 -9.05
N LYS A 55 -5.01 -22.10 -9.10
CA LYS A 55 -6.26 -22.58 -8.50
C LYS A 55 -6.91 -23.74 -9.25
N LEU A 56 -6.48 -24.07 -10.47
CA LEU A 56 -6.97 -25.26 -11.19
C LEU A 56 -6.49 -26.56 -10.52
N ASN A 57 -5.27 -26.55 -9.96
CA ASN A 57 -4.67 -27.69 -9.25
C ASN A 57 -4.28 -27.26 -7.82
N PRO A 58 -5.25 -27.05 -6.93
CA PRO A 58 -5.00 -26.46 -5.62
C PRO A 58 -4.13 -27.35 -4.73
N ASP A 59 -4.24 -28.68 -4.82
CA ASP A 59 -3.52 -29.62 -3.96
C ASP A 59 -1.99 -29.49 -4.12
N GLN A 60 -1.52 -29.20 -5.34
CA GLN A 60 -0.10 -29.02 -5.65
C GLN A 60 0.41 -27.61 -5.35
N HIS A 61 -0.48 -26.61 -5.36
CA HIS A 61 -0.11 -25.19 -5.30
C HIS A 61 -0.66 -24.46 -4.07
N GLN A 62 -1.21 -25.20 -3.11
CA GLN A 62 -1.81 -24.68 -1.89
C GLN A 62 -0.95 -23.65 -1.14
N PRO A 63 0.36 -23.87 -0.89
CA PRO A 63 1.18 -22.88 -0.20
C PRO A 63 1.32 -21.57 -0.99
N GLN A 64 1.42 -21.64 -2.33
CA GLN A 64 1.52 -20.45 -3.18
C GLN A 64 0.22 -19.64 -3.15
N ILE A 65 -0.92 -20.32 -3.22
CA ILE A 65 -2.24 -19.69 -3.15
C ILE A 65 -2.44 -19.00 -1.79
N GLN A 66 -2.04 -19.64 -0.69
CA GLN A 66 -2.15 -19.08 0.66
C GLN A 66 -1.30 -17.82 0.84
N VAL A 67 -0.06 -17.83 0.35
CA VAL A 67 0.81 -16.64 0.39
C VAL A 67 0.19 -15.48 -0.37
N GLU A 68 -0.35 -15.72 -1.56
CA GLU A 68 -0.98 -14.67 -2.36
C GLU A 68 -2.30 -14.18 -1.75
N TYR A 69 -3.06 -15.08 -1.11
CA TYR A 69 -4.23 -14.70 -0.32
C TYR A 69 -3.83 -13.82 0.88
N LEU A 70 -2.76 -14.16 1.60
CA LEU A 70 -2.24 -13.36 2.70
C LEU A 70 -1.83 -11.96 2.22
N LYS A 71 -1.06 -11.87 1.12
CA LYS A 71 -0.69 -10.58 0.49
C LYS A 71 -1.93 -9.76 0.14
N ALA A 72 -2.95 -10.38 -0.45
CA ALA A 72 -4.21 -9.71 -0.79
C ALA A 72 -4.97 -9.24 0.47
N SER A 73 -5.00 -10.04 1.54
CA SER A 73 -5.67 -9.68 2.79
C SER A 73 -5.04 -8.47 3.49
N ILE A 74 -3.70 -8.38 3.48
CA ILE A 74 -2.96 -7.24 4.03
C ILE A 74 -3.30 -5.97 3.25
N ARG A 75 -3.26 -6.06 1.91
CA ARG A 75 -3.61 -4.95 1.01
C ARG A 75 -5.05 -4.48 1.20
N ALA A 76 -6.00 -5.40 1.33
CA ALA A 76 -7.41 -5.07 1.56
C ALA A 76 -7.63 -4.23 2.83
N LYS A 77 -6.89 -4.47 3.91
CA LYS A 77 -6.98 -3.66 5.14
C LYS A 77 -6.60 -2.20 4.88
N VAL A 78 -5.53 -1.97 4.12
CA VAL A 78 -5.03 -0.63 3.79
C VAL A 78 -5.96 0.05 2.78
N GLU A 79 -6.30 -0.62 1.69
CA GLU A 79 -7.20 -0.11 0.65
C GLU A 79 -8.58 0.28 1.21
N HIS A 80 -9.09 -0.47 2.19
CA HIS A 80 -10.38 -0.17 2.80
C HIS A 80 -10.39 1.19 3.49
N VAL A 81 -9.29 1.60 4.15
CA VAL A 81 -9.15 2.94 4.75
C VAL A 81 -9.19 4.02 3.67
N PHE A 82 -8.43 3.84 2.58
CA PHE A 82 -8.43 4.78 1.46
C PHE A 82 -9.80 4.90 0.80
N ARG A 83 -10.50 3.77 0.62
CA ARG A 83 -11.86 3.76 0.06
C ARG A 83 -12.85 4.52 0.95
N VAL A 84 -12.79 4.36 2.27
CA VAL A 84 -13.62 5.15 3.20
C VAL A 84 -13.35 6.64 3.02
N LEU A 85 -12.08 7.05 3.00
CA LEU A 85 -11.72 8.46 2.84
C LEU A 85 -12.15 9.05 1.49
N GLN A 86 -11.94 8.32 0.40
CA GLN A 86 -12.25 8.79 -0.95
C GLN A 86 -13.74 8.76 -1.25
N CYS A 87 -14.42 7.65 -0.95
CA CYS A 87 -15.82 7.44 -1.33
C CYS A 87 -16.82 7.98 -0.29
N GLN A 88 -16.58 7.78 1.02
CA GLN A 88 -17.53 8.21 2.05
C GLN A 88 -17.26 9.66 2.48
N PHE A 89 -15.99 10.03 2.67
CA PHE A 89 -15.59 11.38 3.08
C PHE A 89 -15.22 12.30 1.90
N GLY A 90 -15.34 11.82 0.66
CA GLY A 90 -15.16 12.65 -0.55
C GLY A 90 -13.76 13.25 -0.70
N PHE A 91 -12.70 12.59 -0.22
CA PHE A 91 -11.31 13.04 -0.36
C PHE A 91 -10.71 12.57 -1.69
N THR A 92 -11.25 13.08 -2.80
CA THR A 92 -10.80 12.69 -4.16
C THR A 92 -9.79 13.64 -4.77
N LYS A 93 -9.78 14.91 -4.34
CA LYS A 93 -8.86 15.95 -4.81
C LYS A 93 -8.48 16.89 -3.68
N THR A 94 -7.27 17.46 -3.75
CA THR A 94 -6.84 18.55 -2.88
C THR A 94 -7.70 19.79 -3.17
N ARG A 95 -8.27 20.40 -2.11
CA ARG A 95 -9.17 21.55 -2.25
C ARG A 95 -8.48 22.87 -1.95
N TYR A 96 -7.45 22.86 -1.10
CA TYR A 96 -6.83 24.08 -0.62
C TYR A 96 -5.54 24.40 -1.38
N ARG A 97 -5.28 25.69 -1.58
CA ARG A 97 -3.97 26.16 -2.06
C ARG A 97 -2.96 26.02 -0.92
N GLY A 98 -2.02 25.08 -1.07
CA GLY A 98 -0.90 24.83 -0.15
C GLY A 98 -0.92 23.44 0.51
N MET A 99 0.23 22.79 0.59
CA MET A 99 0.38 21.42 1.13
C MET A 99 -0.09 21.32 2.58
N LYS A 100 0.37 22.22 3.46
CA LYS A 100 0.00 22.24 4.89
C LYS A 100 -1.51 22.23 5.14
N LYS A 101 -2.29 22.94 4.31
CA LYS A 101 -3.76 23.02 4.44
C LYS A 101 -4.46 21.75 3.97
N ASN A 102 -3.89 21.04 3.00
CA ASN A 102 -4.43 19.75 2.57
C ASN A 102 -4.06 18.65 3.57
N ASP A 103 -2.86 18.71 4.16
CA ASP A 103 -2.43 17.76 5.19
C ASP A 103 -3.30 17.86 6.45
N SER A 104 -3.57 19.08 6.92
CA SER A 104 -4.49 19.28 8.05
C SER A 104 -5.91 18.80 7.73
N GLN A 105 -6.40 19.05 6.52
CA GLN A 105 -7.70 18.52 6.06
C GLN A 105 -7.72 16.98 6.04
N LEU A 106 -6.64 16.36 5.56
CA LEU A 106 -6.51 14.91 5.53
C LEU A 106 -6.52 14.32 6.95
N ALA A 107 -5.75 14.90 7.87
CA ALA A 107 -5.69 14.49 9.26
C ALA A 107 -7.08 14.52 9.92
N VAL A 108 -7.84 15.60 9.74
CA VAL A 108 -9.22 15.71 10.27
C VAL A 108 -10.12 14.61 9.72
N ARG A 109 -10.05 14.32 8.42
CA ARG A 109 -10.86 13.27 7.79
C ARG A 109 -10.47 11.87 8.26
N PHE A 110 -9.19 11.62 8.49
CA PHE A 110 -8.73 10.36 9.11
C PHE A 110 -9.30 10.20 10.52
N THR A 111 -9.26 11.25 11.33
CA THR A 111 -9.84 11.25 12.67
C THR A 111 -11.33 10.93 12.63
N LEU A 112 -12.10 11.60 11.75
CA LEU A 112 -13.53 11.33 11.56
C LEU A 112 -13.81 9.90 11.06
N ALA A 113 -13.02 9.39 10.12
CA ALA A 113 -13.16 8.03 9.61
C ALA A 113 -12.89 6.98 10.69
N ASN A 114 -11.93 7.24 11.58
CA ASN A 114 -11.65 6.38 12.73
C ASN A 114 -12.80 6.40 13.74
N PHE A 115 -13.35 7.58 14.06
CA PHE A 115 -14.53 7.68 14.93
C PHE A 115 -15.75 6.96 14.37
N ALA A 116 -16.06 7.14 13.08
CA ALA A 116 -17.18 6.47 12.42
C ALA A 116 -17.06 4.93 12.41
N ARG A 117 -15.83 4.39 12.43
CA ARG A 117 -15.60 2.94 12.56
C ARG A 117 -15.80 2.40 13.97
N ILE A 118 -15.61 3.22 15.00
CA ILE A 118 -15.71 2.82 16.41
C ILE A 118 -17.18 2.84 16.90
N ASP A 119 -18.03 3.72 16.36
CA ASP A 119 -19.43 3.91 16.81
C ASP A 119 -20.28 2.61 16.83
N PRO A 120 -20.24 1.72 15.82
CA PRO A 120 -20.98 0.45 15.88
C PRO A 120 -20.45 -0.52 16.96
N MET A 121 -19.17 -0.42 17.34
CA MET A 121 -18.56 -1.28 18.36
C MET A 121 -18.97 -0.86 19.78
N LEU A 122 -19.29 0.42 20.00
CA LEU A 122 -19.73 0.95 21.29
C LEU A 122 -21.24 0.80 21.53
N ARG A 123 -22.03 0.62 20.46
CA ARG A 123 -23.49 0.41 20.53
C ARG A 123 -23.89 -1.06 20.63
N ALA A 124 -22.96 -1.99 20.37
CA ALA A 124 -23.19 -3.43 20.36
C ALA A 124 -22.76 -4.14 21.66
N GLY A 125 -22.31 -3.39 22.67
CA GLY A 125 -22.05 -3.86 24.04
C GLY A 125 -23.03 -3.25 25.02
#